data_AF-A0A518ENA7-F1
#
_entry.id   AF-A0A518ENA7-F1
#
_cell.length_a   1.000
_cell.length_b   1.000
_cell.length_c   1.000
_cell.angle_alpha   90.00
_cell.angle_beta   90.00
_cell.angle_gamma   90.00
#
_symmetry.space_group_name_H-M   'P 1'
#
loop_
_entity.id
_entity.type
_entity.pdbx_description
1 polymer ?
#
loop_
_entity_poly.entity_id
_entity_poly.type
_entity_poly.pdbx_seq_one_letter_code
_entity_poly.pdbx_strand_id
1 'polypeptide(L)'
;MTKAAPRTGSTWGAVLMPAPPIKNDALPKEILLVLDHRSGSMYEPKMIAEGNPDELANALLNLFEAGPLKGEEGAGLPRAIVFQSPRPARQLRSALDELSIAVEVDSEQPGLMGMVAQMAEALEASLEAQGILDTSELDKPDGFGSWKEADTRLTEHLIKVAMAKHGPLKSRPLVQYFGDAARGRAFIEDEEDPTPGVAYFSWFVFRYRARRGALTVAEQVFTDGRLPALQLLLLEARIHARCIVGRVVEMDPGAWIDLENVLSGEVHRLHDLGLSRSAREGLGLMVEIYPADEWMFTMVAGPAMPSMAIDHALRRIEAIGHEFENGVLVGDRAHTGELFIHPPMNAPMLQNTDGEPMEMLTVSFALEPNEDIESVLCTVDGIEDDGDGTWTWLAPSNGKAGFENGVILAHFEQVGDELLASVNSIPRSLKVKDLLSHVPGVKFLSIHPTPEPENAPSPFAFPGAAPGAVPPEVQAQLEQLLHDRAMASLDESVPALGGKTYREAARSPELRADVERMIRTYPDAGTPNGPIRMPRQEMLRELGLE
;
A
#
# COMPACT_ATOMS: atom_id res chain seq x y z
N MET A 1 -27.05 -19.55 -39.72
CA MET A 1 -28.39 -19.44 -40.33
C MET A 1 -28.77 -17.97 -40.62
N THR A 2 -27.81 -17.05 -40.87
CA THR A 2 -28.08 -15.59 -40.84
C THR A 2 -27.83 -14.81 -42.13
N LYS A 3 -27.27 -15.40 -43.21
CA LYS A 3 -27.06 -14.67 -44.48
C LYS A 3 -28.35 -14.29 -45.23
N ALA A 4 -29.50 -14.86 -44.86
CA ALA A 4 -30.79 -14.61 -45.51
C ALA A 4 -31.66 -13.55 -44.80
N ALA A 5 -31.22 -13.03 -43.65
CA ALA A 5 -31.97 -11.98 -42.95
C ALA A 5 -31.91 -10.66 -43.73
N PRO A 6 -33.02 -9.90 -43.81
CA PRO A 6 -33.06 -8.63 -44.51
C PRO A 6 -32.08 -7.63 -43.85
N ARG A 7 -31.44 -6.78 -44.65
CA ARG A 7 -30.58 -5.72 -44.11
C ARG A 7 -31.43 -4.52 -43.73
N THR A 8 -31.25 -4.02 -42.52
CA THR A 8 -31.96 -2.83 -42.01
C THR A 8 -31.30 -1.52 -42.47
N GLY A 9 -30.02 -1.58 -42.82
CA GLY A 9 -29.21 -0.39 -43.15
C GLY A 9 -28.89 0.49 -41.94
N SER A 10 -29.33 0.14 -40.74
CA SER A 10 -29.11 0.91 -39.52
C SER A 10 -27.73 0.66 -38.90
N THR A 11 -27.32 1.56 -38.01
CA THR A 11 -26.12 1.41 -37.18
C THR A 11 -26.57 1.20 -35.75
N TRP A 12 -26.04 0.18 -35.09
CA TRP A 12 -26.39 -0.16 -33.72
C TRP A 12 -25.29 0.26 -32.75
N GLY A 13 -25.66 0.91 -31.66
CA GLY A 13 -24.78 1.15 -30.53
C GLY A 13 -24.95 0.02 -29.52
N ALA A 14 -23.85 -0.61 -29.09
CA ALA A 14 -23.87 -1.74 -28.18
C ALA A 14 -22.96 -1.52 -26.97
N VAL A 15 -23.50 -1.77 -25.78
CA VAL A 15 -22.75 -1.72 -24.51
C VAL A 15 -22.97 -2.98 -23.70
N LEU A 16 -21.89 -3.42 -23.05
CA LEU A 16 -21.90 -4.45 -22.02
C LEU A 16 -21.70 -3.75 -20.68
N MET A 17 -22.64 -3.95 -19.76
CA MET A 17 -22.54 -3.46 -18.40
C MET A 17 -22.55 -4.62 -17.41
N PRO A 18 -21.84 -4.53 -16.28
CA PRO A 18 -21.91 -5.55 -15.25
C PRO A 18 -23.34 -5.66 -14.73
N ALA A 19 -23.84 -6.88 -14.62
CA ALA A 19 -25.13 -7.16 -14.00
C ALA A 19 -24.98 -7.23 -12.47
N PRO A 20 -26.01 -6.89 -11.70
CA PRO A 20 -26.04 -7.16 -10.26
C PRO A 20 -25.84 -8.66 -9.97
N PRO A 21 -25.26 -9.04 -8.83
CA PRO A 21 -25.11 -10.44 -8.45
C PRO A 21 -26.48 -11.11 -8.35
N ILE A 22 -26.62 -12.27 -8.98
CA ILE A 22 -27.87 -13.03 -9.02
C ILE A 22 -27.80 -14.12 -7.96
N LYS A 23 -28.82 -14.16 -7.09
CA LYS A 23 -28.91 -15.18 -6.03
C LYS A 23 -28.87 -16.58 -6.63
N ASN A 24 -27.92 -17.40 -6.19
CA ASN A 24 -27.64 -18.77 -6.66
C ASN A 24 -26.95 -18.88 -8.04
N ASP A 25 -26.42 -17.80 -8.59
CA ASP A 25 -25.50 -17.85 -9.73
C ASP A 25 -24.17 -17.19 -9.35
N ALA A 26 -23.13 -18.00 -9.18
CA ALA A 26 -21.82 -17.54 -8.73
C ALA A 26 -20.98 -16.95 -9.88
N LEU A 27 -21.44 -17.07 -11.13
CA LEU A 27 -20.71 -16.56 -12.28
C LEU A 27 -21.06 -15.08 -12.51
N PRO A 28 -20.06 -14.19 -12.66
CA PRO A 28 -20.32 -12.81 -13.01
C PRO A 28 -21.04 -12.73 -14.36
N LYS A 29 -22.04 -11.84 -14.43
CA LYS A 29 -22.88 -11.65 -15.61
C LYS A 29 -22.76 -10.22 -16.12
N GLU A 30 -23.03 -10.05 -17.40
CA GLU A 30 -23.15 -8.76 -18.07
C GLU A 30 -24.51 -8.64 -18.75
N ILE A 31 -24.99 -7.40 -18.88
CA ILE A 31 -26.18 -7.05 -19.65
C ILE A 31 -25.73 -6.40 -20.95
N LEU A 32 -26.10 -7.01 -22.07
CA LEU A 32 -25.99 -6.45 -23.41
C LEU A 32 -27.19 -5.54 -23.67
N LEU A 33 -26.89 -4.26 -23.89
CA LEU A 33 -27.84 -3.25 -24.30
C LEU A 33 -27.51 -2.80 -25.73
N VAL A 34 -28.54 -2.75 -26.58
CA VAL A 34 -28.40 -2.36 -27.99
C VAL A 34 -29.42 -1.30 -28.36
N LEU A 35 -28.94 -0.21 -28.95
CA LEU A 35 -29.73 0.90 -29.47
C LEU A 35 -29.61 0.96 -30.98
N ASP A 36 -30.72 1.03 -31.69
CA ASP A 36 -30.70 1.41 -33.11
C ASP A 36 -30.58 2.94 -33.23
N HIS A 37 -29.47 3.44 -33.76
CA HIS A 37 -29.25 4.89 -33.92
C HIS A 37 -30.21 5.56 -34.90
N ARG A 38 -30.78 4.80 -35.85
CA ARG A 38 -31.69 5.34 -36.88
C ARG A 38 -33.08 5.55 -36.32
N SER A 39 -33.62 4.58 -35.58
CA SER A 39 -34.95 4.67 -34.98
C SER A 39 -34.95 5.27 -33.58
N GLY A 40 -33.80 5.29 -32.90
CA GLY A 40 -33.69 5.63 -31.49
C GLY A 40 -34.31 4.58 -30.56
N SER A 41 -34.67 3.41 -31.09
CA SER A 41 -35.33 2.35 -30.34
C SER A 41 -34.34 1.35 -29.77
N MET A 42 -34.57 0.98 -28.52
CA MET A 42 -33.81 -0.06 -27.82
C MET A 42 -34.30 -1.45 -28.21
N TYR A 43 -33.36 -2.39 -28.24
CA TYR A 43 -33.69 -3.80 -28.25
C TYR A 43 -33.88 -4.32 -26.82
N GLU A 44 -34.50 -5.49 -26.71
CA GLU A 44 -34.63 -6.18 -25.43
C GLU A 44 -33.24 -6.50 -24.85
N PRO A 45 -32.95 -6.08 -23.61
CA PRO A 45 -31.68 -6.40 -22.95
C PRO A 45 -31.42 -7.91 -22.90
N LYS A 46 -30.18 -8.33 -23.13
CA LYS A 46 -29.77 -9.74 -23.03
C LYS A 46 -28.73 -9.91 -21.94
N MET A 47 -28.99 -10.84 -21.02
CA MET A 47 -28.04 -11.21 -19.99
C MET A 47 -27.11 -12.31 -20.50
N ILE A 48 -25.81 -12.17 -20.27
CA ILE A 48 -24.78 -13.12 -20.70
C ILE A 48 -23.73 -13.31 -19.60
N ALA A 49 -23.01 -14.42 -19.62
CA ALA A 49 -21.83 -14.61 -18.78
C ALA A 49 -20.72 -13.64 -19.17
N GLU A 50 -20.07 -13.03 -18.17
CA GLU A 50 -18.97 -12.09 -18.40
C GLU A 50 -17.86 -12.74 -19.21
N GLY A 51 -17.41 -12.06 -20.27
CA GLY A 51 -16.31 -12.54 -21.09
C GLY A 51 -16.66 -13.67 -22.06
N ASN A 52 -17.87 -14.25 -22.03
CA ASN A 52 -18.24 -15.41 -22.87
C ASN A 52 -18.61 -14.99 -24.32
N PRO A 53 -17.77 -15.28 -25.33
CA PRO A 53 -18.01 -14.85 -26.71
C PRO A 53 -19.19 -15.58 -27.37
N ASP A 54 -19.47 -16.83 -27.00
CA ASP A 54 -20.55 -17.63 -27.60
C ASP A 54 -21.92 -17.13 -27.14
N GLU A 55 -22.06 -16.84 -25.84
CA GLU A 55 -23.29 -16.24 -25.30
C GLU A 55 -23.53 -14.84 -25.88
N LEU A 56 -22.47 -14.03 -26.03
CA LEU A 56 -22.56 -12.73 -26.67
C LEU A 56 -23.00 -12.83 -28.15
N ALA A 57 -22.44 -13.78 -28.90
CA ALA A 57 -22.83 -14.03 -30.28
C ALA A 57 -24.30 -14.47 -30.39
N ASN A 58 -24.73 -15.41 -29.53
CA ASN A 58 -26.12 -15.87 -29.48
C ASN A 58 -27.08 -14.75 -29.09
N ALA A 59 -26.69 -13.88 -28.17
CA ALA A 59 -27.47 -12.71 -27.80
C ALA A 59 -27.71 -11.80 -29.01
N LEU A 60 -26.66 -11.46 -29.78
CA LEU A 60 -26.82 -10.66 -30.99
C LEU A 60 -27.65 -11.34 -32.08
N LEU A 61 -27.49 -12.66 -32.27
CA LEU A 61 -28.33 -13.42 -33.21
C LEU A 61 -29.82 -13.29 -32.86
N ASN A 62 -30.17 -13.42 -31.58
CA ASN A 62 -31.54 -13.25 -31.12
C ASN A 62 -32.06 -11.83 -31.40
N LEU A 63 -31.22 -10.80 -31.30
CA LEU A 63 -31.61 -9.42 -31.60
C LEU A 63 -31.82 -9.21 -33.11
N PHE A 64 -31.02 -9.84 -33.96
CA PHE A 64 -31.23 -9.84 -35.41
C PHE A 64 -32.59 -10.45 -35.79
N GLU A 65 -33.06 -11.45 -35.04
CA GLU A 65 -34.33 -12.14 -35.31
C GLU A 65 -35.55 -11.48 -34.66
N ALA A 66 -35.37 -10.79 -33.53
CA ALA A 66 -36.47 -10.22 -32.76
C ALA A 66 -36.86 -8.79 -33.20
N GLY A 67 -35.91 -7.98 -33.65
CA GLY A 67 -36.15 -6.56 -33.92
C GLY A 67 -36.24 -5.68 -32.64
N PRO A 68 -36.38 -4.35 -32.78
CA PRO A 68 -36.40 -3.41 -31.65
C PRO A 68 -37.76 -3.37 -30.92
N LEU A 69 -37.78 -2.97 -29.64
CA LEU A 69 -38.97 -2.99 -28.76
C LEU A 69 -40.11 -2.07 -29.21
N LYS A 70 -39.82 -1.00 -29.97
CA LYS A 70 -40.79 -0.03 -30.49
C LYS A 70 -40.39 0.43 -31.89
N GLY A 71 -40.61 -0.40 -32.92
CA GLY A 71 -40.28 -0.03 -34.31
C GLY A 71 -41.24 -0.62 -35.33
N GLU A 72 -41.51 0.14 -36.41
CA GLU A 72 -42.24 -0.32 -37.61
C GLU A 72 -41.36 -1.17 -38.54
N GLU A 73 -40.04 -1.12 -38.39
CA GLU A 73 -39.07 -1.88 -39.19
C GLU A 73 -38.65 -3.16 -38.45
N GLY A 74 -38.88 -4.32 -39.09
CA GLY A 74 -38.67 -5.64 -38.50
C GLY A 74 -37.21 -6.08 -38.37
N ALA A 75 -37.03 -7.19 -37.67
CA ALA A 75 -35.83 -8.01 -37.56
C ALA A 75 -34.92 -7.99 -38.80
N GLY A 76 -33.61 -7.84 -38.60
CA GLY A 76 -32.64 -7.83 -39.68
C GLY A 76 -31.22 -7.52 -39.24
N LEU A 77 -30.29 -7.57 -40.21
CA LEU A 77 -28.87 -7.29 -39.98
C LEU A 77 -28.57 -5.79 -40.12
N PRO A 78 -27.91 -5.17 -39.12
CA PRO A 78 -27.46 -3.79 -39.24
C PRO A 78 -26.35 -3.65 -40.27
N ARG A 79 -26.12 -2.42 -40.73
CA ARG A 79 -24.93 -2.08 -41.52
C ARG A 79 -23.66 -2.13 -40.66
N ALA A 80 -23.76 -1.67 -39.41
CA ALA A 80 -22.63 -1.57 -38.49
C ALA A 80 -23.08 -1.73 -37.04
N ILE A 81 -22.18 -2.25 -36.20
CA ILE A 81 -22.30 -2.25 -34.74
C ILE A 81 -21.11 -1.49 -34.16
N VAL A 82 -21.40 -0.47 -33.36
CA VAL A 82 -20.44 0.35 -32.65
C VAL A 82 -20.44 -0.10 -31.20
N PHE A 83 -19.36 -0.73 -30.75
CA PHE A 83 -19.23 -1.17 -29.36
C PHE A 83 -18.63 -0.07 -28.48
N GLN A 84 -19.08 0.03 -27.23
CA GLN A 84 -18.48 0.96 -26.28
C GLN A 84 -17.05 0.57 -25.90
N SER A 85 -16.79 -0.74 -25.77
CA SER A 85 -15.49 -1.26 -25.33
C SER A 85 -14.82 -2.13 -26.41
N PRO A 86 -13.48 -2.22 -26.43
CA PRO A 86 -12.76 -3.00 -27.44
C PRO A 86 -12.96 -4.52 -27.34
N ARG A 87 -13.34 -5.04 -26.16
CA ARG A 87 -13.45 -6.49 -25.91
C ARG A 87 -14.50 -7.18 -26.81
N PRO A 88 -15.79 -6.81 -26.79
CA PRO A 88 -16.80 -7.45 -27.64
C PRO A 88 -16.49 -7.28 -29.13
N ALA A 89 -15.97 -6.11 -29.53
CA ALA A 89 -15.55 -5.85 -30.90
C ALA A 89 -14.46 -6.83 -31.37
N ARG A 90 -13.47 -7.16 -30.52
CA ARG A 90 -12.45 -8.16 -30.84
C ARG A 90 -13.02 -9.58 -30.87
N GLN A 91 -13.87 -9.93 -29.91
CA GLN A 91 -14.46 -11.27 -29.79
C GLN A 91 -15.33 -11.63 -31.01
N LEU A 92 -16.04 -10.66 -31.58
CA LEU A 92 -17.03 -10.92 -32.62
C LEU A 92 -16.62 -10.49 -34.03
N ARG A 93 -15.46 -9.85 -34.21
CA ARG A 93 -15.03 -9.25 -35.48
C ARG A 93 -15.17 -10.21 -36.66
N SER A 94 -14.56 -11.40 -36.56
CA SER A 94 -14.59 -12.39 -37.64
C SER A 94 -16.01 -12.83 -37.99
N ALA A 95 -16.86 -13.06 -36.98
CA ALA A 95 -18.24 -13.51 -37.20
C ALA A 95 -19.13 -12.42 -37.82
N LEU A 96 -18.94 -11.16 -37.42
CA LEU A 96 -19.69 -10.02 -37.95
C LEU A 96 -19.21 -9.63 -39.36
N ASP A 97 -17.92 -9.75 -39.65
CA ASP A 97 -17.34 -9.54 -40.98
C ASP A 97 -17.91 -10.56 -42.00
N GLU A 98 -18.10 -11.82 -41.62
CA GLU A 98 -18.74 -12.84 -42.45
C GLU A 98 -20.20 -12.51 -42.83
N LEU A 99 -20.88 -11.75 -41.96
CA LEU A 99 -22.23 -11.22 -42.19
C LEU A 99 -22.20 -9.85 -42.90
N SER A 100 -21.00 -9.34 -43.21
CA SER A 100 -20.75 -8.00 -43.74
C SER A 100 -21.43 -6.89 -42.92
N ILE A 101 -21.28 -6.98 -41.60
CA ILE A 101 -21.62 -5.96 -40.61
C ILE A 101 -20.31 -5.32 -40.16
N ALA A 102 -20.18 -3.99 -40.34
CA ALA A 102 -18.97 -3.29 -39.90
C ALA A 102 -18.89 -3.23 -38.36
N VAL A 103 -17.69 -3.39 -37.81
CA VAL A 103 -17.44 -3.38 -36.36
C VAL A 103 -16.54 -2.21 -35.98
N GLU A 104 -17.10 -1.27 -35.23
CA GLU A 104 -16.44 -0.05 -34.75
C GLU A 104 -16.40 -0.01 -33.22
N VAL A 105 -15.53 0.84 -32.66
CA VAL A 105 -15.43 1.07 -31.22
C VAL A 105 -15.48 2.58 -30.98
N ASP A 106 -16.42 3.02 -30.15
CA ASP A 106 -16.57 4.41 -29.72
C ASP A 106 -16.94 4.41 -28.23
N SER A 107 -16.04 4.94 -27.39
CA SER A 107 -16.20 4.96 -25.94
C SER A 107 -17.18 6.00 -25.42
N GLU A 108 -17.53 7.03 -26.22
CA GLU A 108 -18.32 8.16 -25.74
C GLU A 108 -19.83 7.96 -25.94
N GLN A 109 -20.26 7.27 -27.01
CA GLN A 109 -21.65 6.98 -27.41
C GLN A 109 -22.75 7.71 -26.60
N PRO A 110 -22.87 9.05 -26.74
CA PRO A 110 -23.63 9.88 -25.78
C PRO A 110 -25.13 9.56 -25.75
N GLY A 111 -25.70 9.13 -26.89
CA GLY A 111 -27.10 8.70 -26.97
C GLY A 111 -27.38 7.40 -26.21
N LEU A 112 -26.45 6.44 -26.24
CA LEU A 112 -26.56 5.18 -25.51
C LEU A 112 -26.31 5.41 -24.02
N MET A 113 -25.31 6.21 -23.65
CA MET A 113 -24.99 6.49 -22.24
C MET A 113 -26.11 7.24 -21.52
N GLY A 114 -26.76 8.21 -22.17
CA GLY A 114 -27.93 8.89 -21.59
C GLY A 114 -29.11 7.94 -21.32
N MET A 115 -29.33 6.96 -22.20
CA MET A 115 -30.38 5.95 -22.02
C MET A 115 -29.98 4.87 -21.00
N VAL A 116 -28.70 4.46 -20.95
CA VAL A 116 -28.18 3.53 -19.94
C VAL A 116 -28.33 4.14 -18.54
N ALA A 117 -28.06 5.43 -18.37
CA ALA A 117 -28.30 6.13 -17.12
C ALA A 117 -29.79 6.11 -16.72
N GLN A 118 -30.70 6.41 -17.66
CA GLN A 118 -32.14 6.36 -17.40
C GLN A 118 -32.65 4.94 -17.11
N MET A 119 -32.11 3.91 -17.77
CA MET A 119 -32.45 2.52 -17.50
C MET A 119 -31.88 2.03 -16.18
N ALA A 120 -30.68 2.46 -15.81
CA ALA A 120 -30.11 2.18 -14.50
C ALA A 120 -31.00 2.80 -13.40
N GLU A 121 -31.39 4.07 -13.54
CA GLU A 121 -32.33 4.74 -12.64
C GLU A 121 -33.70 4.04 -12.59
N ALA A 122 -34.23 3.60 -13.74
CA ALA A 122 -35.54 2.91 -13.79
C ALA A 122 -35.48 1.47 -13.26
N LEU A 123 -34.37 0.76 -13.46
CA LEU A 123 -34.13 -0.58 -12.94
C LEU A 123 -33.92 -0.51 -11.42
N GLU A 124 -33.17 0.47 -10.94
CA GLU A 124 -33.01 0.78 -9.52
C GLU A 124 -34.38 1.08 -8.89
N ALA A 125 -35.16 2.01 -9.46
CA ALA A 125 -36.52 2.31 -9.00
C ALA A 125 -37.48 1.11 -9.07
N SER A 126 -37.33 0.21 -10.05
CA SER A 126 -38.15 -1.00 -10.16
C SER A 126 -37.73 -2.08 -9.16
N LEU A 127 -36.44 -2.19 -8.83
CA LEU A 127 -35.92 -3.10 -7.81
C LEU A 127 -36.26 -2.60 -6.39
N GLU A 128 -36.28 -1.28 -6.20
CA GLU A 128 -36.83 -0.62 -5.01
C GLU A 128 -38.33 -0.92 -4.84
N ALA A 129 -39.13 -0.74 -5.90
CA ALA A 129 -40.57 -1.00 -5.87
C ALA A 129 -40.93 -2.49 -5.63
N GLN A 130 -40.02 -3.41 -5.91
CA GLN A 130 -40.18 -4.85 -5.67
C GLN A 130 -39.62 -5.30 -4.30
N GLY A 131 -39.11 -4.38 -3.48
CA GLY A 131 -38.53 -4.70 -2.17
C GLY A 131 -37.25 -5.54 -2.25
N ILE A 132 -36.56 -5.49 -3.40
CA ILE A 132 -35.28 -6.18 -3.63
C ILE A 132 -34.11 -5.24 -3.31
N LEU A 133 -34.32 -3.92 -3.46
CA LEU A 133 -33.47 -2.88 -2.88
C LEU A 133 -34.27 -2.16 -1.79
N ASP A 134 -33.72 -2.16 -0.58
CA ASP A 134 -34.28 -1.44 0.55
C ASP A 134 -33.69 -0.02 0.58
N THR A 135 -34.49 0.98 0.20
CA THR A 135 -34.09 2.40 0.18
C THR A 135 -34.94 3.28 1.08
N SER A 136 -35.70 2.67 1.99
CA SER A 136 -36.40 3.43 3.02
C SER A 136 -36.53 2.63 4.31
N GLU A 137 -35.53 2.76 5.18
CA GLU A 137 -35.76 3.14 6.57
C GLU A 137 -34.43 3.44 7.27
N LEU A 138 -34.52 4.16 8.38
CA LEU A 138 -33.46 4.35 9.37
C LEU A 138 -33.13 3.00 10.05
N ASP A 139 -32.92 1.94 9.29
CA ASP A 139 -32.37 0.71 9.84
C ASP A 139 -30.92 1.00 10.16
N LYS A 140 -30.64 1.03 11.47
CA LYS A 140 -29.28 0.99 11.95
C LYS A 140 -28.61 -0.16 11.20
N PRO A 141 -27.52 0.07 10.45
CA PRO A 141 -26.77 -1.00 9.82
C PRO A 141 -26.58 -2.17 10.80
N ASP A 142 -26.93 -3.38 10.37
CA ASP A 142 -26.93 -4.62 11.18
C ASP A 142 -25.56 -5.04 11.74
N GLY A 143 -24.53 -4.22 11.56
CA GLY A 143 -23.20 -4.40 12.12
C GLY A 143 -22.14 -3.67 11.32
N PHE A 144 -20.87 -3.93 11.66
CA PHE A 144 -19.71 -3.32 11.02
C PHE A 144 -19.65 -3.54 9.49
N GLY A 145 -20.13 -4.68 9.00
CA GLY A 145 -20.09 -5.03 7.57
C GLY A 145 -20.87 -4.07 6.67
N SER A 146 -22.09 -3.70 7.07
CA SER A 146 -22.93 -2.76 6.32
C SER A 146 -22.38 -1.33 6.36
N TRP A 147 -21.77 -0.92 7.47
CA TRP A 147 -21.00 0.33 7.52
C TRP A 147 -19.82 0.34 6.55
N LYS A 148 -19.04 -0.74 6.48
CA LYS A 148 -17.91 -0.85 5.54
C LYS A 148 -18.35 -0.88 4.09
N GLU A 149 -19.45 -1.57 3.78
CA GLU A 149 -20.04 -1.56 2.44
C GLU A 149 -20.49 -0.15 2.03
N ALA A 150 -21.17 0.57 2.92
CA ALA A 150 -21.57 1.95 2.68
C ALA A 150 -20.37 2.88 2.48
N ASP A 151 -19.31 2.74 3.28
CA ASP A 151 -18.07 3.52 3.15
C ASP A 151 -17.33 3.21 1.83
N THR A 152 -17.38 1.95 1.38
CA THR A 152 -16.80 1.53 0.10
C THR A 152 -17.53 2.19 -1.06
N ARG A 153 -18.88 2.09 -1.10
CA ARG A 153 -19.72 2.73 -2.11
C ARG A 153 -19.56 4.27 -2.11
N LEU A 154 -19.47 4.87 -0.92
CA LEU A 154 -19.18 6.30 -0.77
C LEU A 154 -17.81 6.67 -1.38
N THR A 155 -16.77 5.89 -1.06
CA THR A 155 -15.41 6.12 -1.58
C THR A 155 -15.37 6.04 -3.10
N GLU A 156 -16.00 5.02 -3.69
CA GLU A 156 -16.12 4.88 -5.15
C GLU A 156 -16.84 6.07 -5.78
N HIS A 157 -17.93 6.53 -5.18
CA HIS A 157 -18.68 7.70 -5.65
C HIS A 157 -17.81 8.97 -5.62
N LEU A 158 -17.12 9.22 -4.50
CA LEU A 158 -16.24 10.39 -4.34
C LEU A 158 -15.09 10.39 -5.36
N ILE A 159 -14.47 9.22 -5.61
CA ILE A 159 -13.42 9.08 -6.63
C ILE A 159 -13.99 9.36 -8.03
N LYS A 160 -15.14 8.80 -8.39
CA LYS A 160 -15.81 9.06 -9.68
C LYS A 160 -16.08 10.55 -9.88
N VAL A 161 -16.60 11.23 -8.87
CA VAL A 161 -16.86 12.68 -8.92
C VAL A 161 -15.57 13.48 -9.04
N ALA A 162 -14.54 13.14 -8.26
CA ALA A 162 -13.23 13.79 -8.31
C ALA A 162 -12.60 13.68 -9.70
N MET A 163 -12.62 12.48 -10.30
CA MET A 163 -12.10 12.21 -11.64
C MET A 163 -12.84 13.00 -12.71
N ALA A 164 -14.18 12.93 -12.71
CA ALA A 164 -15.00 13.53 -13.75
C ALA A 164 -14.95 15.06 -13.74
N LYS A 165 -14.98 15.68 -12.55
CA LYS A 165 -15.16 17.14 -12.43
C LYS A 165 -13.87 17.92 -12.21
N HIS A 166 -12.89 17.33 -11.52
CA HIS A 166 -11.77 18.13 -10.97
C HIS A 166 -10.41 17.76 -11.56
N GLY A 167 -10.24 16.52 -12.02
CA GLY A 167 -8.99 16.07 -12.64
C GLY A 167 -7.84 16.02 -11.63
N PRO A 168 -7.87 15.08 -10.67
CA PRO A 168 -6.90 14.99 -9.58
C PRO A 168 -5.46 14.78 -10.07
N LEU A 169 -5.24 14.26 -11.28
CA LEU A 169 -3.89 14.05 -11.81
C LEU A 169 -3.29 15.28 -12.50
N LYS A 170 -3.95 16.45 -12.42
CA LYS A 170 -3.37 17.71 -12.92
C LYS A 170 -2.15 18.13 -12.09
N SER A 171 -1.22 18.86 -12.70
CA SER A 171 0.04 19.24 -12.03
C SER A 171 -0.17 20.05 -10.75
N ARG A 172 -1.18 20.93 -10.70
CA ARG A 172 -1.41 21.81 -9.54
C ARG A 172 -1.67 21.04 -8.23
N PRO A 173 -2.69 20.16 -8.12
CA PRO A 173 -2.91 19.42 -6.89
C PRO A 173 -1.76 18.48 -6.54
N LEU A 174 -1.08 17.90 -7.55
CA LEU A 174 0.11 17.08 -7.31
C LEU A 174 1.28 17.88 -6.71
N VAL A 175 1.59 19.06 -7.25
CA VAL A 175 2.60 19.96 -6.67
C VAL A 175 2.20 20.40 -5.26
N GLN A 176 0.91 20.67 -5.02
CA GLN A 176 0.47 21.11 -3.71
C GLN A 176 0.56 20.00 -2.65
N TYR A 177 0.40 18.73 -3.02
CA TYR A 177 0.49 17.64 -2.05
C TYR A 177 1.89 17.05 -1.92
N PHE A 178 2.57 16.81 -3.03
CA PHE A 178 3.88 16.15 -3.06
C PHE A 178 5.06 17.13 -3.17
N GLY A 179 4.82 18.41 -3.44
CA GLY A 179 5.89 19.37 -3.80
C GLY A 179 6.43 19.18 -5.23
N ASP A 180 6.26 18.00 -5.84
CA ASP A 180 6.73 17.64 -7.18
C ASP A 180 5.66 16.80 -7.92
N ALA A 181 5.17 17.32 -9.06
CA ALA A 181 4.13 16.64 -9.83
C ALA A 181 4.61 15.38 -10.56
N ALA A 182 5.86 15.33 -11.01
CA ALA A 182 6.38 14.17 -11.73
C ALA A 182 6.59 13.01 -10.77
N ARG A 183 7.23 13.28 -9.62
CA ARG A 183 7.40 12.28 -8.55
C ARG A 183 6.08 11.85 -7.95
N GLY A 184 5.20 12.81 -7.64
CA GLY A 184 3.86 12.51 -7.10
C GLY A 184 3.04 11.63 -8.04
N ARG A 185 3.13 11.86 -9.35
CA ARG A 185 2.50 10.96 -10.33
C ARG A 185 3.09 9.56 -10.31
N ALA A 186 4.41 9.43 -10.29
CA ALA A 186 5.08 8.13 -10.24
C ALA A 186 4.64 7.32 -9.00
N PHE A 187 4.51 7.96 -7.83
CA PHE A 187 4.01 7.31 -6.62
C PHE A 187 2.53 6.90 -6.68
N ILE A 188 1.67 7.61 -7.42
CA ILE A 188 0.27 7.23 -7.59
C ILE A 188 0.12 6.08 -8.58
N GLU A 189 1.00 6.03 -9.59
CA GLU A 189 1.00 5.03 -10.66
C GLU A 189 1.79 3.77 -10.27
N ASP A 190 2.40 3.73 -9.09
CA ASP A 190 3.09 2.57 -8.53
C ASP A 190 2.08 1.48 -8.12
N GLU A 191 2.14 0.33 -8.79
CA GLU A 191 1.25 -0.81 -8.51
C GLU A 191 1.74 -1.64 -7.31
N GLU A 192 3.00 -1.50 -6.89
CA GLU A 192 3.56 -2.25 -5.77
C GLU A 192 3.17 -1.64 -4.41
N ASP A 193 3.04 -0.31 -4.34
CA ASP A 193 2.58 0.40 -3.16
C ASP A 193 1.41 1.36 -3.46
N PRO A 194 0.16 0.97 -3.17
CA PRO A 194 -1.01 1.83 -3.39
C PRO A 194 -1.14 2.96 -2.35
N THR A 195 -0.35 2.94 -1.27
CA THR A 195 -0.48 3.83 -0.11
C THR A 195 -0.40 5.31 -0.47
N PRO A 196 0.57 5.78 -1.30
CA PRO A 196 0.65 7.18 -1.68
C PRO A 196 -0.59 7.64 -2.45
N GLY A 197 -1.11 6.79 -3.34
CA GLY A 197 -2.33 7.03 -4.08
C GLY A 197 -3.55 7.21 -3.16
N VAL A 198 -3.74 6.29 -2.22
CA VAL A 198 -4.85 6.35 -1.25
C VAL A 198 -4.78 7.63 -0.40
N ALA A 199 -3.61 7.95 0.15
CA ALA A 199 -3.42 9.16 0.96
C ALA A 199 -3.68 10.45 0.14
N TYR A 200 -3.16 10.49 -1.10
CA TYR A 200 -3.38 11.60 -2.01
C TYR A 200 -4.86 11.80 -2.35
N PHE A 201 -5.58 10.73 -2.70
CA PHE A 201 -6.99 10.83 -3.03
C PHE A 201 -7.84 11.25 -1.83
N SER A 202 -7.53 10.78 -0.63
CA SER A 202 -8.19 11.28 0.58
C SER A 202 -7.98 12.78 0.72
N TRP A 203 -6.74 13.24 0.68
CA TRP A 203 -6.43 14.68 0.76
C TRP A 203 -7.15 15.49 -0.34
N PHE A 204 -7.12 15.01 -1.58
CA PHE A 204 -7.72 15.70 -2.71
C PHE A 204 -9.24 15.85 -2.56
N VAL A 205 -9.91 14.80 -2.10
CA VAL A 205 -11.38 14.81 -1.95
C VAL A 205 -11.80 15.68 -0.77
N PHE A 206 -11.11 15.58 0.36
CA PHE A 206 -11.57 16.14 1.64
C PHE A 206 -10.91 17.47 2.04
N ARG A 207 -9.76 17.82 1.46
CA ARG A 207 -8.96 18.99 1.89
C ARG A 207 -8.58 19.94 0.75
N TYR A 208 -8.34 19.43 -0.46
CA TYR A 208 -7.94 20.28 -1.58
C TYR A 208 -9.03 21.27 -1.99
N ARG A 209 -8.63 22.56 -2.09
CA ARG A 209 -9.46 23.64 -2.59
C ARG A 209 -8.78 24.27 -3.80
N ALA A 210 -9.44 24.23 -4.96
CA ALA A 210 -8.90 24.79 -6.20
C ALA A 210 -8.59 26.31 -6.12
N ARG A 211 -9.27 27.03 -5.24
CA ARG A 211 -9.00 28.42 -4.88
C ARG A 211 -9.51 28.70 -3.47
N ARG A 212 -9.01 29.77 -2.86
CA ARG A 212 -9.46 30.21 -1.53
C ARG A 212 -10.99 30.38 -1.51
N GLY A 213 -11.65 29.74 -0.55
CA GLY A 213 -13.10 29.75 -0.38
C GLY A 213 -13.90 28.84 -1.31
N ALA A 214 -13.27 28.09 -2.22
CA ALA A 214 -13.96 27.05 -2.98
C ALA A 214 -14.24 25.83 -2.09
N LEU A 215 -15.38 25.18 -2.30
CA LEU A 215 -15.73 23.92 -1.65
C LEU A 215 -14.80 22.78 -2.10
N THR A 216 -14.47 21.87 -1.19
CA THR A 216 -13.81 20.60 -1.53
C THR A 216 -14.75 19.68 -2.32
N VAL A 217 -14.25 18.56 -2.85
CA VAL A 217 -15.12 17.57 -3.53
C VAL A 217 -16.15 17.02 -2.55
N ALA A 218 -15.72 16.65 -1.35
CA ALA A 218 -16.60 16.16 -0.29
C ALA A 218 -17.70 17.17 0.07
N GLU A 219 -17.35 18.44 0.25
CA GLU A 219 -18.32 19.49 0.59
C GLU A 219 -19.34 19.75 -0.54
N GLN A 220 -18.91 19.65 -1.80
CA GLN A 220 -19.81 19.76 -2.95
C GLN A 220 -20.82 18.61 -2.96
N VAL A 221 -20.33 17.37 -2.82
CA VAL A 221 -21.18 16.17 -2.79
C VAL A 221 -22.13 16.19 -1.59
N PHE A 222 -21.65 16.66 -0.43
CA PHE A 222 -22.47 16.81 0.77
C PHE A 222 -23.59 17.84 0.56
N THR A 223 -23.28 18.98 -0.06
CA THR A 223 -24.27 20.03 -0.38
C THR A 223 -25.30 19.57 -1.41
N ASP A 224 -24.92 18.72 -2.36
CA ASP A 224 -25.84 18.17 -3.36
C ASP A 224 -26.93 17.30 -2.72
N GLY A 225 -26.65 16.65 -1.58
CA GLY A 225 -27.64 15.96 -0.74
C GLY A 225 -28.30 14.72 -1.36
N ARG A 226 -27.75 14.19 -2.46
CA ARG A 226 -28.34 13.06 -3.22
C ARG A 226 -27.84 11.69 -2.79
N LEU A 227 -26.99 11.61 -1.78
CA LEU A 227 -26.49 10.33 -1.29
C LEU A 227 -27.51 9.67 -0.35
N PRO A 228 -27.56 8.33 -0.31
CA PRO A 228 -28.23 7.59 0.75
C PRO A 228 -27.85 8.07 2.15
N ALA A 229 -28.79 7.99 3.11
CA ALA A 229 -28.62 8.54 4.46
C ALA A 229 -27.34 8.04 5.16
N LEU A 230 -27.04 6.75 5.07
CA LEU A 230 -25.84 6.17 5.70
C LEU A 230 -24.54 6.73 5.09
N GLN A 231 -24.51 6.96 3.78
CA GLN A 231 -23.37 7.56 3.09
C GLN A 231 -23.25 9.05 3.40
N LEU A 232 -24.35 9.77 3.62
CA LEU A 232 -24.31 11.16 4.09
C LEU A 232 -23.70 11.26 5.49
N LEU A 233 -24.09 10.37 6.41
CA LEU A 233 -23.51 10.32 7.76
C LEU A 233 -22.00 10.03 7.72
N LEU A 234 -21.57 9.06 6.92
CA LEU A 234 -20.16 8.75 6.71
C LEU A 234 -19.40 9.91 6.06
N LEU A 235 -20.00 10.58 5.07
CA LEU A 235 -19.41 11.73 4.41
C LEU A 235 -19.21 12.90 5.39
N GLU A 236 -20.20 13.19 6.22
CA GLU A 236 -20.11 14.19 7.29
C GLU A 236 -19.00 13.84 8.28
N ALA A 237 -18.95 12.58 8.76
CA ALA A 237 -17.90 12.11 9.66
C ALA A 237 -16.50 12.27 9.06
N ARG A 238 -16.33 11.96 7.76
CA ARG A 238 -15.04 12.09 7.05
C ARG A 238 -14.65 13.54 6.79
N ILE A 239 -15.62 14.43 6.52
CA ILE A 239 -15.37 15.88 6.44
C ILE A 239 -14.73 16.37 7.75
N HIS A 240 -15.22 15.87 8.89
CA HIS A 240 -14.75 16.21 10.24
C HIS A 240 -13.65 15.27 10.80
N ALA A 241 -13.06 14.40 9.97
CA ALA A 241 -12.06 13.45 10.44
C ALA A 241 -10.81 14.14 11.02
N ARG A 242 -10.35 13.61 12.15
CA ARG A 242 -9.15 14.08 12.85
C ARG A 242 -7.94 13.34 12.30
N CYS A 243 -6.92 14.06 11.83
CA CYS A 243 -5.67 13.42 11.41
C CYS A 243 -4.70 13.38 12.58
N ILE A 244 -4.20 12.19 12.89
CA ILE A 244 -3.25 11.96 13.98
C ILE A 244 -2.03 11.22 13.45
N VAL A 245 -0.91 11.39 14.14
CA VAL A 245 0.23 10.47 14.06
C VAL A 245 0.12 9.56 15.26
N GLY A 246 -0.01 8.26 15.02
CA GLY A 246 -0.24 7.26 16.05
C GLY A 246 0.79 6.15 16.03
N ARG A 247 0.86 5.41 17.13
CA ARG A 247 1.64 4.18 17.29
C ARG A 247 0.69 3.03 17.58
N VAL A 248 0.84 1.92 16.87
CA VAL A 248 0.09 0.69 17.17
C VAL A 248 0.58 0.13 18.50
N VAL A 249 -0.31 -0.01 19.48
CA VAL A 249 0.06 -0.51 20.83
C VAL A 249 -0.47 -1.90 21.10
N GLU A 250 -1.58 -2.28 20.48
CA GLU A 250 -2.23 -3.58 20.63
C GLU A 250 -3.13 -3.83 19.41
N MET A 251 -3.40 -5.09 19.08
CA MET A 251 -4.27 -5.44 17.96
C MET A 251 -4.88 -6.85 18.11
N ASP A 252 -6.03 -7.03 17.49
CA ASP A 252 -6.66 -8.33 17.23
C ASP A 252 -6.73 -8.55 15.71
N PRO A 253 -5.88 -9.42 15.14
CA PRO A 253 -5.78 -9.60 13.70
C PRO A 253 -7.11 -9.94 13.03
N GLY A 254 -7.56 -9.07 12.12
CA GLY A 254 -8.83 -9.23 11.43
C GLY A 254 -10.04 -8.72 12.24
N ALA A 255 -9.82 -7.88 13.25
CA ALA A 255 -10.90 -7.20 13.98
C ALA A 255 -10.58 -5.71 14.21
N TRP A 256 -9.56 -5.40 15.01
CA TRP A 256 -9.26 -4.03 15.43
C TRP A 256 -7.77 -3.80 15.72
N ILE A 257 -7.38 -2.52 15.77
CA ILE A 257 -6.09 -2.06 16.31
C ILE A 257 -6.33 -0.96 17.34
N ASP A 258 -5.55 -0.95 18.41
CA ASP A 258 -5.46 0.18 19.32
C ASP A 258 -4.28 1.05 18.89
N LEU A 259 -4.58 2.32 18.57
CA LEU A 259 -3.64 3.31 18.07
C LEU A 259 -3.49 4.42 19.10
N GLU A 260 -2.33 4.50 19.74
CA GLU A 260 -1.96 5.59 20.65
C GLU A 260 -1.59 6.83 19.82
N ASN A 261 -2.28 7.95 20.02
CA ASN A 261 -1.84 9.24 19.52
C ASN A 261 -0.55 9.64 20.24
N VAL A 262 0.56 9.69 19.51
CA VAL A 262 1.89 9.87 20.13
C VAL A 262 2.11 11.25 20.74
N LEU A 263 1.25 12.23 20.44
CA LEU A 263 1.35 13.57 21.01
C LEU A 263 0.44 13.75 22.23
N SER A 264 -0.75 13.14 22.25
CA SER A 264 -1.69 13.27 23.37
C SER A 264 -1.65 12.11 24.37
N GLY A 265 -1.19 10.93 23.95
CA GLY A 265 -1.30 9.67 24.70
C GLY A 265 -2.71 9.05 24.67
N GLU A 266 -3.68 9.67 23.98
CA GLU A 266 -5.03 9.10 23.81
C GLU A 266 -4.96 7.83 22.96
N VAL A 267 -5.62 6.75 23.39
CA VAL A 267 -5.68 5.50 22.64
C VAL A 267 -7.02 5.39 21.92
N HIS A 268 -6.97 5.14 20.61
CA HIS A 268 -8.15 4.97 19.77
C HIS A 268 -8.25 3.54 19.26
N ARG A 269 -9.37 2.86 19.52
CA ARG A 269 -9.66 1.55 18.94
C ARG A 269 -10.22 1.67 17.53
N LEU A 270 -9.39 1.43 16.53
CA LEU A 270 -9.73 1.51 15.11
C LEU A 270 -10.21 0.15 14.58
N HIS A 271 -11.30 0.17 13.83
CA HIS A 271 -11.90 -1.02 13.25
C HIS A 271 -11.53 -1.11 11.77
N ASP A 272 -10.45 -1.82 11.50
CA ASP A 272 -9.94 -2.05 10.14
C ASP A 272 -9.35 -3.45 9.99
N LEU A 273 -9.98 -4.27 9.15
CA LEU A 273 -9.61 -5.68 8.95
C LEU A 273 -8.28 -5.83 8.21
N GLY A 274 -7.99 -4.93 7.27
CA GLY A 274 -6.77 -4.99 6.48
C GLY A 274 -5.57 -4.60 7.34
N LEU A 275 -5.70 -3.46 8.01
CA LEU A 275 -4.65 -2.92 8.86
C LEU A 275 -4.38 -3.81 10.09
N SER A 276 -5.41 -4.35 10.74
CA SER A 276 -5.21 -5.27 11.89
C SER A 276 -4.49 -6.57 11.52
N ARG A 277 -4.56 -7.01 10.25
CA ARG A 277 -3.85 -8.22 9.79
C ARG A 277 -2.39 -7.97 9.42
N SER A 278 -2.03 -6.76 9.04
CA SER A 278 -0.70 -6.42 8.52
C SER A 278 0.14 -5.54 9.45
N ALA A 279 -0.51 -4.79 10.34
CA ALA A 279 0.16 -3.96 11.33
C ALA A 279 0.99 -4.79 12.31
N ARG A 280 1.89 -4.10 13.01
CA ARG A 280 2.70 -4.64 14.09
C ARG A 280 2.73 -3.65 15.23
N GLU A 281 2.85 -4.13 16.46
CA GLU A 281 3.08 -3.26 17.61
C GLU A 281 4.33 -2.39 17.39
N GLY A 282 4.24 -1.14 17.80
CA GLY A 282 5.25 -0.11 17.59
C GLY A 282 5.16 0.60 16.24
N LEU A 283 4.46 0.07 15.24
CA LEU A 283 4.33 0.70 13.92
C LEU A 283 3.73 2.10 14.04
N GLY A 284 4.40 3.09 13.48
CA GLY A 284 3.91 4.45 13.37
C GLY A 284 3.01 4.61 12.16
N LEU A 285 1.87 5.27 12.33
CA LEU A 285 0.88 5.50 11.27
C LEU A 285 0.41 6.95 11.29
N MET A 286 0.34 7.57 10.12
CA MET A 286 -0.37 8.84 9.93
C MET A 286 -1.74 8.55 9.31
N VAL A 287 -2.80 8.77 10.09
CA VAL A 287 -4.17 8.38 9.71
C VAL A 287 -5.18 9.46 10.00
N GLU A 288 -6.27 9.47 9.24
CA GLU A 288 -7.51 10.14 9.59
C GLU A 288 -8.42 9.18 10.35
N ILE A 289 -8.92 9.59 11.51
CA ILE A 289 -9.89 8.83 12.30
C ILE A 289 -11.23 9.56 12.35
N TYR A 290 -12.31 8.80 12.28
CA TYR A 290 -13.67 9.35 12.35
C TYR A 290 -14.66 8.32 12.92
N PRO A 291 -15.58 8.74 13.79
CA PRO A 291 -16.58 7.85 14.37
C PRO A 291 -17.74 7.61 13.39
N ALA A 292 -18.25 6.38 13.39
CA ALA A 292 -19.47 5.97 12.70
C ALA A 292 -20.28 5.07 13.64
N ASP A 293 -21.24 5.66 14.36
CA ASP A 293 -21.95 5.04 15.49
C ASP A 293 -20.98 4.56 16.57
N GLU A 294 -20.95 3.27 16.90
CA GLU A 294 -20.04 2.67 17.87
C GLU A 294 -18.64 2.34 17.30
N TRP A 295 -18.46 2.47 15.99
CA TRP A 295 -17.23 2.10 15.30
C TRP A 295 -16.33 3.32 15.08
N MET A 296 -15.02 3.13 15.20
CA MET A 296 -14.02 4.11 14.78
C MET A 296 -13.40 3.66 13.46
N PHE A 297 -13.63 4.42 12.40
CA PHE A 297 -13.06 4.19 11.10
C PHE A 297 -11.73 4.93 10.96
N THR A 298 -10.92 4.47 10.01
CA THR A 298 -9.62 5.05 9.72
C THR A 298 -9.37 5.13 8.22
N MET A 299 -8.52 6.07 7.81
CA MET A 299 -7.95 6.17 6.48
C MET A 299 -6.50 6.55 6.54
N VAL A 300 -5.71 6.03 5.61
CA VAL A 300 -4.31 6.40 5.49
C VAL A 300 -4.18 7.86 5.03
N ALA A 301 -3.36 8.62 5.75
CA ALA A 301 -3.08 10.04 5.48
C ALA A 301 -1.59 10.31 5.22
N GLY A 302 -0.73 9.30 5.34
CA GLY A 302 0.71 9.39 5.12
C GLY A 302 1.36 8.00 5.14
N PRO A 303 2.69 7.91 4.99
CA PRO A 303 3.39 6.63 5.00
C PRO A 303 3.30 5.94 6.37
N ALA A 304 3.30 4.62 6.36
CA ALA A 304 3.66 3.85 7.55
C ALA A 304 5.14 4.10 7.88
N MET A 305 5.48 4.18 9.16
CA MET A 305 6.83 4.53 9.59
C MET A 305 7.31 3.62 10.73
N PRO A 306 8.60 3.26 10.74
CA PRO A 306 9.15 2.51 11.87
C PRO A 306 9.09 3.36 13.14
N SER A 307 9.00 2.73 14.32
CA SER A 307 8.81 3.43 15.60
C SER A 307 9.84 4.54 15.84
N MET A 308 11.08 4.29 15.42
CA MET A 308 12.20 5.24 15.53
C MET A 308 12.10 6.45 14.59
N ALA A 309 11.28 6.38 13.52
CA ALA A 309 11.08 7.49 12.58
C ALA A 309 9.96 8.44 13.00
N ILE A 310 9.17 8.11 14.04
CA ILE A 310 7.99 8.88 14.43
C ILE A 310 8.36 10.34 14.77
N ASP A 311 9.37 10.57 15.61
CA ASP A 311 9.79 11.94 15.97
C ASP A 311 10.27 12.73 14.74
N HIS A 312 11.03 12.07 13.86
CA HIS A 312 11.50 12.72 12.63
C HIS A 312 10.34 13.07 11.70
N ALA A 313 9.34 12.20 11.57
CA ALA A 313 8.14 12.49 10.79
C ALA A 313 7.38 13.70 11.35
N LEU A 314 7.19 13.76 12.68
CA LEU A 314 6.56 14.88 13.35
C LEU A 314 7.30 16.20 13.09
N ARG A 315 8.63 16.22 13.28
CA ARG A 315 9.46 17.40 13.00
C ARG A 315 9.40 17.80 11.53
N ARG A 316 9.32 16.83 10.61
CA ARG A 316 9.18 17.11 9.18
C ARG A 316 7.82 17.74 8.87
N ILE A 317 6.74 17.25 9.47
CA ILE A 317 5.39 17.81 9.33
C ILE A 317 5.35 19.26 9.82
N GLU A 318 6.02 19.58 10.93
CA GLU A 318 6.14 20.96 11.42
C GLU A 318 7.02 21.82 10.51
N ALA A 319 8.12 21.28 9.99
CA ALA A 319 9.02 21.98 9.09
C ALA A 319 8.37 22.35 7.75
N ILE A 320 7.37 21.59 7.29
CA ILE A 320 6.55 21.95 6.12
C ILE A 320 5.40 22.91 6.45
N GLY A 321 5.30 23.36 7.72
CA GLY A 321 4.41 24.43 8.15
C GLY A 321 3.06 23.99 8.71
N HIS A 322 2.89 22.71 9.07
CA HIS A 322 1.70 22.27 9.80
C HIS A 322 1.89 22.33 11.29
N GLU A 323 0.77 22.49 11.98
CA GLU A 323 0.71 22.55 13.43
C GLU A 323 -0.14 21.39 13.97
N PHE A 324 0.10 21.04 15.22
CA PHE A 324 -0.71 20.08 15.96
C PHE A 324 -1.44 20.79 17.10
N GLU A 325 -2.75 20.62 17.16
CA GLU A 325 -3.57 21.07 18.28
C GLU A 325 -4.12 19.84 19.02
N ASN A 326 -3.78 19.69 20.30
CA ASN A 326 -4.18 18.54 21.13
C ASN A 326 -3.85 17.18 20.46
N GLY A 327 -2.70 17.10 19.78
CA GLY A 327 -2.25 15.90 19.07
C GLY A 327 -2.95 15.64 17.73
N VAL A 328 -3.75 16.58 17.22
CA VAL A 328 -4.40 16.49 15.91
C VAL A 328 -3.76 17.46 14.93
N LEU A 329 -3.43 16.98 13.75
CA LEU A 329 -2.90 17.78 12.65
C LEU A 329 -4.00 18.71 12.10
N VAL A 330 -3.77 20.02 12.22
CA VAL A 330 -4.69 21.06 11.75
C VAL A 330 -4.31 21.62 10.38
N GLY A 331 -5.25 22.28 9.71
CA GLY A 331 -5.03 22.89 8.39
C GLY A 331 -5.40 22.00 7.21
N ASP A 332 -4.94 22.39 6.01
CA ASP A 332 -5.28 21.74 4.74
C ASP A 332 -4.40 20.53 4.40
N ARG A 333 -3.34 20.31 5.19
CA ARG A 333 -2.42 19.17 5.03
C ARG A 333 -1.76 19.13 3.64
N ALA A 334 -1.63 20.27 2.98
CA ALA A 334 -0.79 20.38 1.78
C ALA A 334 0.64 19.95 2.10
N HIS A 335 1.42 19.47 1.12
CA HIS A 335 2.81 19.04 1.31
C HIS A 335 3.05 17.82 2.21
N THR A 336 2.02 17.20 2.83
CA THR A 336 2.25 15.96 3.61
C THR A 336 2.67 14.78 2.74
N GLY A 337 2.40 14.83 1.43
CA GLY A 337 2.90 13.87 0.45
C GLY A 337 4.43 13.86 0.32
N GLU A 338 5.12 14.91 0.76
CA GLU A 338 6.59 14.94 0.80
C GLU A 338 7.18 13.86 1.73
N LEU A 339 6.40 13.35 2.68
CA LEU A 339 6.83 12.24 3.55
C LEU A 339 7.05 10.93 2.77
N PHE A 340 6.41 10.76 1.61
CA PHE A 340 6.67 9.62 0.71
C PHE A 340 7.93 9.83 -0.12
N ILE A 341 8.22 11.06 -0.54
CA ILE A 341 9.42 11.40 -1.33
C ILE A 341 10.68 11.40 -0.46
N HIS A 342 10.55 11.86 0.77
CA HIS A 342 11.62 12.00 1.75
C HIS A 342 11.23 11.22 3.00
N PRO A 343 11.32 9.87 2.96
CA PRO A 343 10.95 9.06 4.10
C PRO A 343 11.74 9.49 5.34
N PRO A 344 11.09 9.58 6.52
CA PRO A 344 11.65 10.18 7.72
C PRO A 344 12.88 9.44 8.29
N MET A 345 13.20 8.26 7.75
CA MET A 345 14.47 7.59 7.97
C MET A 345 14.96 7.10 6.62
N ASN A 346 16.07 7.67 6.12
CA ASN A 346 16.88 6.92 5.18
C ASN A 346 17.43 5.73 5.93
N ALA A 347 17.08 4.54 5.47
CA ALA A 347 17.80 3.31 5.71
C ALA A 347 19.31 3.57 5.93
N PRO A 348 19.90 3.37 7.13
CA PRO A 348 21.36 3.37 7.26
C PRO A 348 21.95 2.41 6.22
N MET A 349 22.79 2.95 5.35
CA MET A 349 23.49 2.14 4.36
C MET A 349 24.56 1.33 5.10
N LEU A 350 24.35 0.02 5.20
CA LEU A 350 25.32 -0.88 5.80
C LEU A 350 26.59 -0.90 4.96
N GLN A 351 27.72 -0.58 5.60
CA GLN A 351 29.05 -0.64 5.00
C GLN A 351 29.90 -1.65 5.76
N ASN A 352 30.77 -2.37 5.05
CA ASN A 352 31.76 -3.23 5.68
C ASN A 352 32.85 -2.39 6.40
N THR A 353 33.81 -3.06 7.06
CA THR A 353 34.90 -2.38 7.78
C THR A 353 35.80 -1.51 6.90
N ASP A 354 35.75 -1.70 5.59
CA ASP A 354 36.51 -0.97 4.57
C ASP A 354 35.71 0.22 3.98
N GLY A 355 34.46 0.44 4.44
CA GLY A 355 33.58 1.51 3.97
C GLY A 355 32.85 1.19 2.67
N GLU A 356 32.91 -0.06 2.19
CA GLU A 356 32.24 -0.51 0.97
C GLU A 356 30.80 -0.91 1.29
N PRO A 357 29.80 -0.66 0.41
CA PRO A 357 28.45 -1.16 0.60
C PRO A 357 28.42 -2.67 0.82
N MET A 358 27.65 -3.15 1.79
CA MET A 358 27.49 -4.58 2.02
C MET A 358 26.61 -5.22 0.94
N GLU A 359 27.17 -6.17 0.19
CA GLU A 359 26.48 -7.00 -0.79
C GLU A 359 27.01 -8.43 -0.69
N MET A 360 26.15 -9.38 -0.31
CA MET A 360 26.55 -10.78 -0.21
C MET A 360 26.70 -11.37 -1.62
N LEU A 361 27.91 -11.82 -1.93
CA LEU A 361 28.28 -12.38 -3.23
C LEU A 361 28.93 -13.74 -3.00
N THR A 362 28.59 -14.69 -3.87
CA THR A 362 29.24 -15.99 -3.94
C THR A 362 30.16 -15.99 -5.16
N VAL A 363 31.43 -16.32 -4.95
CA VAL A 363 32.43 -16.56 -5.98
C VAL A 363 32.64 -18.06 -6.11
N SER A 364 32.34 -18.63 -7.27
CA SER A 364 32.43 -20.07 -7.51
C SER A 364 33.66 -20.43 -8.33
N PHE A 365 34.33 -21.51 -7.94
CA PHE A 365 35.47 -22.09 -8.63
C PHE A 365 35.28 -23.60 -8.80
N ALA A 366 35.63 -24.15 -9.95
CA ALA A 366 35.73 -25.59 -10.17
C ALA A 366 37.11 -26.09 -9.75
N LEU A 367 37.14 -27.30 -9.19
CA LEU A 367 38.34 -27.98 -8.76
C LEU A 367 38.68 -29.12 -9.71
N GLU A 368 39.95 -29.29 -10.03
CA GLU A 368 40.40 -30.44 -10.83
C GLU A 368 40.24 -31.76 -10.05
N PRO A 369 39.98 -32.90 -10.73
CA PRO A 369 39.76 -34.17 -10.06
C PRO A 369 40.99 -34.63 -9.25
N ASN A 370 40.77 -34.93 -7.96
CA ASN A 370 41.78 -35.34 -6.96
C ASN A 370 42.68 -34.23 -6.40
N GLU A 371 42.33 -32.95 -6.60
CA GLU A 371 42.96 -31.87 -5.85
C GLU A 371 42.53 -31.90 -4.38
N ASP A 372 43.48 -31.70 -3.48
CA ASP A 372 43.26 -31.60 -2.03
C ASP A 372 43.12 -30.13 -1.65
N ILE A 373 41.89 -29.69 -1.39
CA ILE A 373 41.57 -28.28 -1.10
C ILE A 373 42.34 -27.77 0.12
N GLU A 374 42.53 -28.61 1.13
CA GLU A 374 43.27 -28.25 2.34
C GLU A 374 44.71 -27.85 1.96
N SER A 375 45.35 -28.66 1.10
CA SER A 375 46.67 -28.36 0.55
C SER A 375 46.69 -27.15 -0.39
N VAL A 376 45.59 -26.84 -1.08
CA VAL A 376 45.46 -25.72 -2.02
C VAL A 376 45.30 -24.41 -1.25
N LEU A 377 44.38 -24.33 -0.29
CA LEU A 377 44.08 -23.13 0.48
C LEU A 377 45.13 -22.82 1.54
N CYS A 378 45.80 -23.83 2.13
CA CYS A 378 46.93 -23.62 3.03
C CYS A 378 48.16 -22.97 2.34
N THR A 379 48.21 -22.90 1.00
CA THR A 379 49.29 -22.19 0.29
C THR A 379 49.07 -20.68 0.20
N VAL A 380 47.90 -20.21 0.62
CA VAL A 380 47.49 -18.81 0.51
C VAL A 380 47.60 -18.12 1.87
N ASP A 381 48.42 -17.07 1.93
CA ASP A 381 48.67 -16.32 3.16
C ASP A 381 47.36 -15.74 3.75
N GLY A 382 47.11 -16.04 5.02
CA GLY A 382 45.97 -15.51 5.80
C GLY A 382 44.68 -16.33 5.71
N ILE A 383 44.68 -17.47 5.01
CA ILE A 383 43.57 -18.43 5.08
C ILE A 383 43.80 -19.39 6.24
N GLU A 384 42.82 -19.51 7.12
CA GLU A 384 42.80 -20.43 8.26
C GLU A 384 41.76 -21.53 8.03
N ASP A 385 42.07 -22.76 8.44
CA ASP A 385 41.14 -23.89 8.43
C ASP A 385 40.33 -23.91 9.73
N ASP A 386 39.01 -23.88 9.60
CA ASP A 386 38.07 -23.82 10.73
C ASP A 386 37.77 -25.23 11.30
N GLY A 387 38.26 -26.30 10.66
CA GLY A 387 38.22 -27.69 11.14
C GLY A 387 36.90 -28.43 10.91
N ASP A 388 35.95 -27.81 10.20
CA ASP A 388 34.64 -28.36 9.83
C ASP A 388 34.45 -28.52 8.31
N GLY A 389 35.54 -28.41 7.54
CA GLY A 389 35.51 -28.41 6.07
C GLY A 389 35.26 -27.03 5.47
N THR A 390 35.41 -25.97 6.27
CA THR A 390 35.37 -24.57 5.84
C THR A 390 36.68 -23.85 6.16
N TRP A 391 36.95 -22.78 5.42
CA TRP A 391 38.15 -21.96 5.60
C TRP A 391 37.80 -20.49 5.63
N THR A 392 38.54 -19.71 6.42
CA THR A 392 38.31 -18.27 6.58
C THR A 392 39.53 -17.47 6.19
N TRP A 393 39.36 -16.47 5.32
CA TRP A 393 40.42 -15.54 4.95
C TRP A 393 40.41 -14.31 5.86
N LEU A 394 41.49 -14.09 6.60
CA LEU A 394 41.62 -12.99 7.54
C LEU A 394 42.64 -11.95 7.07
N ALA A 395 42.25 -10.68 7.15
CA ALA A 395 43.17 -9.55 7.11
C ALA A 395 43.58 -9.11 8.52
N PRO A 396 44.83 -8.63 8.71
CA PRO A 396 45.23 -8.00 9.96
C PRO A 396 44.29 -6.84 10.32
N SER A 397 43.85 -6.80 11.58
CA SER A 397 43.04 -5.70 12.07
C SER A 397 43.88 -4.44 12.22
N ASN A 398 43.45 -3.33 11.61
CA ASN A 398 44.10 -2.02 11.74
C ASN A 398 43.82 -1.35 13.11
N GLY A 399 43.76 -2.13 14.20
CA GLY A 399 43.57 -1.63 15.57
C GLY A 399 42.15 -1.15 15.88
N LYS A 400 41.11 -1.63 15.15
CA LYS A 400 39.71 -1.31 15.45
C LYS A 400 39.23 -2.19 16.62
N ALA A 401 38.69 -1.56 17.67
CA ALA A 401 38.10 -2.25 18.82
C ALA A 401 36.98 -3.20 18.37
N GLY A 402 36.99 -4.45 18.87
CA GLY A 402 36.03 -5.50 18.50
C GLY A 402 36.48 -6.43 17.36
N PHE A 403 37.62 -6.17 16.71
CA PHE A 403 38.20 -7.01 15.65
C PHE A 403 39.59 -7.52 16.04
N GLU A 404 39.75 -7.99 17.27
CA GLU A 404 41.05 -8.40 17.83
C GLU A 404 41.67 -9.60 17.07
N ASN A 405 40.82 -10.43 16.45
CA ASN A 405 41.21 -11.61 15.67
C ASN A 405 41.35 -11.35 14.17
N GLY A 406 41.32 -10.09 13.72
CA GLY A 406 41.37 -9.74 12.30
C GLY A 406 40.01 -9.45 11.68
N VAL A 407 40.03 -9.12 10.38
CA VAL A 407 38.84 -8.82 9.57
C VAL A 407 38.62 -9.96 8.60
N ILE A 408 37.45 -10.60 8.67
CA ILE A 408 37.04 -11.63 7.71
C ILE A 408 36.86 -10.99 6.33
N LEU A 409 37.64 -11.45 5.35
CA LEU A 409 37.58 -11.02 3.96
C LEU A 409 36.71 -11.96 3.12
N ALA A 410 36.78 -13.27 3.38
CA ALA A 410 36.01 -14.29 2.70
C ALA A 410 35.85 -15.53 3.58
N HIS A 411 34.76 -16.27 3.37
CA HIS A 411 34.55 -17.61 3.91
C HIS A 411 34.46 -18.60 2.75
N PHE A 412 35.14 -19.73 2.85
CA PHE A 412 35.21 -20.75 1.81
C PHE A 412 34.56 -22.04 2.27
N GLU A 413 33.79 -22.66 1.39
CA GLU A 413 33.17 -23.96 1.61
C GLU A 413 33.32 -24.80 0.35
N GLN A 414 33.62 -26.09 0.53
CA GLN A 414 33.61 -27.05 -0.57
C GLN A 414 32.22 -27.68 -0.73
N VAL A 415 31.66 -27.58 -1.93
CA VAL A 415 30.40 -28.27 -2.30
C VAL A 415 30.67 -29.15 -3.51
N GLY A 416 30.86 -30.45 -3.28
CA GLY A 416 31.19 -31.39 -4.34
C GLY A 416 32.55 -31.11 -4.98
N ASP A 417 32.56 -30.83 -6.27
CA ASP A 417 33.72 -30.44 -7.08
C ASP A 417 33.87 -28.92 -7.25
N GLU A 418 33.09 -28.13 -6.50
CA GLU A 418 33.19 -26.67 -6.48
C GLU A 418 33.69 -26.14 -5.13
N LEU A 419 34.49 -25.10 -5.20
CA LEU A 419 34.87 -24.24 -4.08
C LEU A 419 34.06 -22.96 -4.15
N LEU A 420 33.29 -22.66 -3.11
CA LEU A 420 32.46 -21.48 -2.99
C LEU A 420 33.09 -20.50 -2.01
N ALA A 421 33.24 -19.25 -2.40
CA ALA A 421 33.70 -18.17 -1.52
C ALA A 421 32.57 -17.16 -1.28
N SER A 422 32.13 -17.02 -0.04
CA SER A 422 31.19 -15.98 0.39
C SER A 422 31.95 -14.71 0.78
N VAL A 423 31.57 -13.59 0.17
CA VAL A 423 32.11 -12.26 0.47
C VAL A 423 30.98 -11.25 0.58
N ASN A 424 31.23 -10.12 1.26
CA ASN A 424 30.23 -9.09 1.51
C ASN A 424 30.44 -7.79 0.70
N SER A 425 31.23 -7.82 -0.37
CA SER A 425 31.36 -6.68 -1.30
C SER A 425 31.95 -7.08 -2.66
N ILE A 426 31.61 -6.30 -3.71
CA ILE A 426 32.18 -6.48 -5.05
C ILE A 426 33.71 -6.36 -5.06
N PRO A 427 34.34 -5.37 -4.38
CA PRO A 427 35.80 -5.31 -4.34
C PRO A 427 36.45 -6.55 -3.70
N ARG A 428 35.83 -7.14 -2.66
CA ARG A 428 36.31 -8.38 -2.04
C ARG A 428 36.14 -9.59 -2.96
N SER A 429 35.06 -9.67 -3.75
CA SER A 429 34.88 -10.77 -4.72
C SER A 429 35.95 -10.78 -5.80
N LEU A 430 36.34 -9.58 -6.28
CA LEU A 430 37.44 -9.43 -7.24
C LEU A 430 38.80 -9.80 -6.63
N LYS A 431 39.03 -9.47 -5.36
CA LYS A 431 40.24 -9.89 -4.64
C LYS A 431 40.32 -11.41 -4.49
N VAL A 432 39.23 -12.06 -4.09
CA VAL A 432 39.17 -13.53 -3.98
C VAL A 432 39.37 -14.20 -5.34
N LYS A 433 38.74 -13.65 -6.39
CA LYS A 433 38.95 -14.12 -7.76
C LYS A 433 40.43 -14.03 -8.15
N ASP A 434 41.06 -12.88 -7.94
CA ASP A 434 42.47 -12.69 -8.28
C ASP A 434 43.38 -13.64 -7.48
N LEU A 435 43.11 -13.77 -6.18
CA LEU A 435 43.83 -14.66 -5.26
C LEU A 435 43.82 -16.11 -5.74
N LEU A 436 42.63 -16.67 -5.99
CA LEU A 436 42.47 -18.08 -6.34
C LEU A 436 42.74 -18.39 -7.82
N SER A 437 42.74 -17.39 -8.71
CA SER A 437 43.08 -17.58 -10.13
C SER A 437 44.55 -17.99 -10.34
N HIS A 438 45.42 -17.76 -9.36
CA HIS A 438 46.83 -18.11 -9.41
C HIS A 438 47.13 -19.49 -8.82
N VAL A 439 46.14 -20.16 -8.23
CA VAL A 439 46.32 -21.44 -7.58
C VAL A 439 46.14 -22.59 -8.59
N PRO A 440 47.13 -23.48 -8.76
CA PRO A 440 47.00 -24.65 -9.63
C PRO A 440 45.80 -25.52 -9.22
N GLY A 441 45.08 -26.06 -10.20
CA GLY A 441 43.93 -26.95 -9.93
C GLY A 441 42.60 -26.24 -9.65
N VAL A 442 42.60 -24.90 -9.59
CA VAL A 442 41.39 -24.09 -9.35
C VAL A 442 41.05 -23.30 -10.60
N LYS A 443 39.79 -23.40 -11.06
CA LYS A 443 39.29 -22.66 -12.23
C LYS A 443 38.09 -21.80 -11.85
N PHE A 444 38.24 -20.49 -12.01
CA PHE A 444 37.13 -19.56 -11.83
C PHE A 444 35.92 -19.90 -12.71
N LEU A 445 34.73 -19.95 -12.11
CA LEU A 445 33.46 -20.15 -12.80
C LEU A 445 32.71 -18.82 -12.91
N SER A 446 32.33 -18.23 -11.78
CA SER A 446 31.45 -17.07 -11.77
C SER A 446 31.46 -16.28 -10.45
N ILE A 447 30.91 -15.06 -10.50
CA ILE A 447 30.53 -14.25 -9.35
C ILE A 447 29.05 -13.96 -9.50
N HIS A 448 28.26 -14.27 -8.48
CA HIS A 448 26.84 -13.96 -8.47
C HIS A 448 26.43 -13.40 -7.10
N PRO A 449 25.38 -12.55 -7.04
CA PRO A 449 24.71 -12.25 -5.79
C PRO A 449 24.36 -13.57 -5.09
N THR A 450 24.75 -13.72 -3.83
CA THR A 450 24.27 -14.83 -3.02
C THR A 450 22.75 -14.65 -2.93
N PRO A 451 21.94 -15.65 -3.33
CA PRO A 451 20.52 -15.57 -3.10
C PRO A 451 20.31 -15.34 -1.62
N GLU A 452 19.78 -14.18 -1.24
CA GLU A 452 19.23 -14.04 0.09
C GLU A 452 18.22 -15.18 0.23
N PRO A 453 18.28 -16.01 1.30
CA PRO A 453 17.20 -16.95 1.54
C PRO A 453 15.89 -16.15 1.46
N GLU A 454 14.82 -16.71 0.88
CA GLU A 454 13.52 -16.00 0.83
C GLU A 454 13.00 -15.57 2.21
N ASN A 455 13.67 -16.02 3.29
CA ASN A 455 13.49 -15.67 4.69
C ASN A 455 14.67 -14.90 5.33
N ALA A 456 15.62 -14.36 4.56
CA ALA A 456 16.63 -13.47 5.11
C ALA A 456 15.93 -12.19 5.57
N PRO A 457 16.00 -11.83 6.86
CA PRO A 457 15.44 -10.58 7.31
C PRO A 457 16.19 -9.46 6.58
N SER A 458 15.46 -8.68 5.77
CA SER A 458 15.95 -7.40 5.28
C SER A 458 16.62 -6.62 6.43
N PRO A 459 17.66 -5.81 6.17
CA PRO A 459 18.19 -4.90 7.17
C PRO A 459 17.14 -3.88 7.68
N PHE A 460 15.99 -3.78 6.99
CA PHE A 460 14.77 -3.08 7.39
C PHE A 460 13.60 -4.01 7.71
N ALA A 461 13.74 -5.33 7.51
CA ALA A 461 12.84 -6.27 8.13
C ALA A 461 13.10 -6.22 9.63
N PHE A 462 12.11 -5.69 10.35
CA PHE A 462 11.94 -6.01 11.75
C PHE A 462 12.06 -7.54 11.91
N PRO A 463 12.85 -8.02 12.89
CA PRO A 463 13.12 -9.44 13.05
C PRO A 463 11.81 -10.23 12.97
N GLY A 464 11.64 -10.93 11.84
CA GLY A 464 10.66 -11.98 11.72
C GLY A 464 11.05 -13.07 12.71
N ALA A 465 10.08 -13.55 13.48
CA ALA A 465 10.33 -14.49 14.56
C ALA A 465 11.13 -15.72 14.08
N ALA A 466 12.36 -15.87 14.58
CA ALA A 466 12.99 -17.10 15.11
C ALA A 466 14.44 -16.76 15.49
N PRO A 467 14.90 -16.99 16.73
CA PRO A 467 14.91 -18.31 17.38
C PRO A 467 14.34 -18.30 18.82
N GLY A 468 13.81 -19.45 19.25
CA GLY A 468 13.46 -19.84 20.64
C GLY A 468 12.85 -18.78 21.57
N ALA A 469 11.61 -18.98 22.01
CA ALA A 469 11.00 -18.16 23.06
C ALA A 469 11.96 -17.99 24.25
N VAL A 470 12.26 -16.73 24.59
CA VAL A 470 13.11 -16.40 25.74
C VAL A 470 12.34 -16.86 27.00
N PRO A 471 12.99 -17.52 27.98
CA PRO A 471 12.30 -17.91 29.21
C PRO A 471 11.61 -16.70 29.86
N PRO A 472 10.38 -16.85 30.41
CA PRO A 472 9.65 -15.74 31.02
C PRO A 472 10.46 -14.98 32.08
N GLU A 473 11.33 -15.67 32.83
CA GLU A 473 12.19 -15.04 33.83
C GLU A 473 13.23 -14.10 33.19
N VAL A 474 13.80 -14.47 32.05
CA VAL A 474 14.78 -13.65 31.33
C VAL A 474 14.09 -12.45 30.68
N GLN A 475 12.88 -12.64 30.14
CA GLN A 475 12.06 -11.54 29.63
C GLN A 475 11.72 -10.53 30.74
N ALA A 476 11.27 -10.99 31.90
CA ALA A 476 10.96 -10.11 33.03
C ALA A 476 12.20 -9.37 33.56
N GLN A 477 13.36 -10.02 33.59
CA GLN A 477 14.62 -9.36 33.94
C GLN A 477 15.02 -8.29 32.92
N LEU A 478 14.83 -8.55 31.63
CA LEU A 478 15.10 -7.58 30.57
C LEU A 478 14.12 -6.39 30.64
N GLU A 479 12.85 -6.65 30.92
CA GLU A 479 11.83 -5.62 31.18
C GLU A 479 12.24 -4.71 32.33
N GLN A 480 12.62 -5.28 33.46
CA GLN A 480 13.08 -4.50 34.62
C GLN A 480 14.36 -3.71 34.31
N LEU A 481 15.34 -4.33 33.63
CA LEU A 481 16.59 -3.66 33.26
C LEU A 481 16.35 -2.45 32.32
N LEU A 482 15.48 -2.63 31.32
CA LEU A 482 15.12 -1.56 30.39
C LEU A 482 14.31 -0.47 31.08
N HIS A 483 13.41 -0.83 31.99
CA HIS A 483 12.69 0.12 32.84
C HIS A 483 13.66 0.96 33.67
N ASP A 484 14.55 0.32 34.45
CA ASP A 484 15.53 0.98 35.29
C ASP A 484 16.43 1.92 34.47
N ARG A 485 16.89 1.46 33.30
CA ARG A 485 17.71 2.28 32.39
C ARG A 485 16.93 3.47 31.82
N ALA A 486 15.65 3.29 31.47
CA ALA A 486 14.80 4.37 31.01
C ALA A 486 14.64 5.44 32.08
N MET A 487 14.36 5.04 33.32
CA MET A 487 14.20 5.97 34.45
C MET A 487 15.52 6.65 34.81
N ALA A 488 16.65 5.92 34.79
CA ALA A 488 17.97 6.51 35.01
C ALA A 488 18.35 7.54 33.93
N SER A 489 17.89 7.33 32.68
CA SER A 489 18.17 8.26 31.58
C SER A 489 17.64 9.67 31.83
N LEU A 490 16.65 9.86 32.73
CA LEU A 490 16.11 11.17 33.10
C LEU A 490 17.18 12.12 33.67
N ASP A 491 18.24 11.55 34.24
CA ASP A 491 19.37 12.25 34.86
C ASP A 491 20.65 12.19 33.99
N GLU A 492 20.61 11.54 32.82
CA GLU A 492 21.71 11.53 31.85
C GLU A 492 21.65 12.78 30.94
N SER A 493 22.82 13.26 30.50
CA SER A 493 22.94 14.41 29.60
C SER A 493 22.50 14.04 28.19
N VAL A 494 21.60 14.83 27.59
CA VAL A 494 21.06 14.58 26.25
C VAL A 494 21.62 15.63 25.26
N PRO A 495 22.44 15.24 24.27
CA PRO A 495 23.00 16.18 23.29
C PRO A 495 21.94 17.00 22.54
N ALA A 496 20.81 16.39 22.18
CA ALA A 496 19.71 17.05 21.49
C ALA A 496 19.06 18.19 22.30
N LEU A 497 19.21 18.16 23.63
CA LEU A 497 18.73 19.21 24.55
C LEU A 497 19.84 20.20 24.93
N GLY A 498 20.90 20.28 24.12
CA GLY A 498 22.08 21.10 24.39
C GLY A 498 22.91 20.59 25.55
N GLY A 499 22.90 19.27 25.80
CA GLY A 499 23.64 18.64 26.90
C GLY A 499 22.94 18.72 28.26
N LYS A 500 21.71 19.23 28.33
CA LYS A 500 20.89 19.18 29.55
C LYS A 500 20.32 17.79 29.79
N THR A 501 19.98 17.47 31.04
CA THR A 501 19.19 16.27 31.35
C THR A 501 17.70 16.49 31.05
N TYR A 502 16.91 15.41 30.99
CA TYR A 502 15.45 15.55 30.84
C TYR A 502 14.83 16.34 32.00
N ARG A 503 15.30 16.13 33.25
CA ARG A 503 14.82 16.89 34.42
C ARG A 503 15.12 18.37 34.33
N GLU A 504 16.30 18.74 33.83
CA GLU A 504 16.69 20.15 33.65
C GLU A 504 15.90 20.81 32.52
N ALA A 505 15.77 20.10 31.39
CA ALA A 505 15.08 20.61 30.21
C ALA A 505 13.56 20.72 30.43
N ALA A 506 12.93 19.81 31.16
CA ALA A 506 11.50 19.85 31.50
C ALA A 506 11.09 21.09 32.33
N ARG A 507 12.04 21.66 33.08
CA ARG A 507 11.85 22.91 33.84
C ARG A 507 11.97 24.17 32.97
N SER A 508 12.53 24.05 31.78
CA SER A 508 12.69 25.15 30.83
C SER A 508 11.43 25.30 29.98
N PRO A 509 10.73 26.45 30.00
CA PRO A 509 9.54 26.66 29.17
C PRO A 509 9.77 26.37 27.68
N GLU A 510 10.97 26.69 27.17
CA GLU A 510 11.36 26.51 25.78
C GLU A 510 11.57 25.04 25.38
N LEU A 511 12.10 24.20 26.29
CA LEU A 511 12.47 22.81 26.00
C LEU A 511 11.43 21.81 26.50
N ARG A 512 10.45 22.28 27.28
CA ARG A 512 9.44 21.43 27.92
C ARG A 512 8.67 20.58 26.91
N ALA A 513 8.23 21.19 25.82
CA ALA A 513 7.51 20.50 24.75
C ALA A 513 8.41 19.51 23.98
N ASP A 514 9.68 19.85 23.78
CA ASP A 514 10.67 18.95 23.14
C ASP A 514 10.95 17.72 24.02
N VAL A 515 11.07 17.90 25.34
CA VAL A 515 11.24 16.78 26.28
C VAL A 515 10.02 15.87 26.28
N GLU A 516 8.83 16.45 26.40
CA GLU A 516 7.58 15.68 26.39
C GLU A 516 7.47 14.86 25.11
N ARG A 517 7.67 15.49 23.95
CA ARG A 517 7.63 14.81 22.65
C ARG A 517 8.64 13.66 22.59
N MET A 518 9.90 13.92 22.93
CA MET A 518 10.96 12.92 22.86
C MET A 518 10.67 11.68 23.70
N ILE A 519 10.09 11.86 24.89
CA ILE A 519 9.67 10.74 25.75
C ILE A 519 8.46 10.03 25.16
N ARG A 520 7.44 10.75 24.68
CA ARG A 520 6.28 10.11 24.05
C ARG A 520 6.64 9.33 22.79
N THR A 521 7.63 9.80 22.03
CA THR A 521 8.10 9.15 20.79
C THR A 521 9.16 8.08 21.01
N TYR A 522 9.66 7.89 22.24
CA TYR A 522 10.69 6.89 22.54
C TYR A 522 10.25 5.51 22.01
N PRO A 523 11.06 4.75 21.27
CA PRO A 523 10.63 3.47 20.68
C PRO A 523 10.56 2.37 21.75
N ASP A 524 9.64 1.41 21.59
CA ASP A 524 9.66 0.18 22.38
C ASP A 524 10.85 -0.69 21.98
N ALA A 525 11.37 -1.46 22.93
CA ALA A 525 12.48 -2.37 22.66
C ALA A 525 11.94 -3.69 22.09
N GLY A 526 12.36 -4.05 20.88
CA GLY A 526 11.97 -5.33 20.29
C GLY A 526 12.70 -6.52 20.95
N THR A 527 11.96 -7.56 21.35
CA THR A 527 12.53 -8.84 21.79
C THR A 527 11.89 -10.01 21.04
N PRO A 528 12.49 -11.22 21.06
CA PRO A 528 11.89 -12.41 20.47
C PRO A 528 10.51 -12.78 21.05
N ASN A 529 10.19 -12.33 22.27
CA ASN A 529 8.90 -12.59 22.92
C ASN A 529 7.86 -11.47 22.68
N GLY A 530 8.20 -10.44 21.89
CA GLY A 530 7.38 -9.26 21.67
C GLY A 530 8.06 -7.98 22.16
N PRO A 531 7.45 -6.81 21.92
CA PRO A 531 8.03 -5.54 22.34
C PRO A 531 7.93 -5.35 23.86
N ILE A 532 9.01 -4.86 24.46
CA ILE A 532 9.01 -4.36 25.83
C ILE A 532 8.60 -2.90 25.80
N ARG A 533 7.48 -2.59 26.45
CA ARG A 533 6.93 -1.24 26.52
C ARG A 533 7.81 -0.34 27.39
N MET A 534 8.22 0.80 26.84
CA MET A 534 8.97 1.79 27.61
C MET A 534 8.06 2.52 28.61
N PRO A 535 8.53 2.86 29.83
CA PRO A 535 7.71 3.47 30.88
C PRO A 535 7.46 4.97 30.65
N ARG A 536 7.04 5.36 29.43
CA ARG A 536 6.90 6.76 28.99
C ARG A 536 6.01 7.58 29.92
N GLN A 537 4.86 7.04 30.32
CA GLN A 537 3.93 7.73 31.20
C GLN A 537 4.50 7.95 32.61
N GLU A 538 5.27 7.00 33.12
CA GLU A 538 5.98 7.16 34.40
C GLU A 538 7.09 8.21 34.29
N MET A 539 7.86 8.18 33.19
CA MET A 539 8.86 9.21 32.89
C MET A 539 8.24 10.61 32.82
N LEU A 540 7.08 10.77 32.17
CA LEU A 540 6.36 12.05 32.10
C LEU A 540 5.88 12.52 33.48
N ARG A 541 5.35 11.62 34.32
CA ARG A 541 4.96 11.93 35.71
C ARG A 541 6.14 12.40 36.55
N GLU A 542 7.27 11.71 36.46
CA GLU A 542 8.51 12.08 37.16
C GLU A 542 9.03 13.48 36.80
N LEU A 543 8.70 13.96 35.60
CA LEU A 543 9.06 15.28 35.11
C LEU A 543 7.97 16.34 35.34
N GLY A 544 6.82 15.94 35.88
CA GLY A 544 5.64 16.78 36.05
C GLY A 544 5.10 17.29 34.70
N LEU A 545 5.13 16.45 33.66
CA LEU A 545 4.63 16.74 32.30
C LEU A 545 3.26 16.11 32.01
N GLU A 546 2.72 15.32 32.95
CA GLU A 546 1.37 14.75 32.90
C GLU A 546 0.42 15.45 33.85
#